data_AF-K1TL52-F1
#
_entry.id   AF-K1TL52-F1
#
_cell.length_a   1.000
_cell.length_b   1.000
_cell.length_c   1.000
_cell.angle_alpha   90.00
_cell.angle_beta   90.00
_cell.angle_gamma   90.00
#
_symmetry.space_group_name_H-M   'P 1'
#
loop_
_entity.id
_entity.type
_entity.pdbx_description
1 polymer ?
#
loop_
_entity_poly.entity_id
_entity_poly.type
_entity_poly.pdbx_seq_one_letter_code
_entity_poly.pdbx_strand_id
1 'polypeptide(L)' 'MITASIVAYHTPINELSHLLECIVHSNIDVLYLVDNSSNDSLRELSSMSRKIVYIYSDNLGLDMGIT' A
#
# COMPACT_ATOMS: atom_id res chain seq x y z
N MET A 1 20.35 5.18 -1.04
CA MET A 1 19.35 4.27 -0.45
C MET A 1 18.05 5.04 -0.37
N ILE A 2 17.02 4.63 -1.11
CA ILE A 2 15.74 5.35 -1.15
C ILE A 2 14.66 4.44 -0.56
N THR A 3 14.01 4.93 0.48
CA THR A 3 12.83 4.33 1.08
C THR A 3 11.62 5.20 0.73
N ALA A 4 10.54 4.57 0.30
CA ALA A 4 9.31 5.25 -0.07
C ALA A 4 8.10 4.65 0.67
N SER A 5 7.01 5.41 0.74
CA SER A 5 5.74 4.94 1.24
C SER A 5 4.59 5.43 0.36
N ILE A 6 3.62 4.56 0.11
CA ILE A 6 2.35 4.89 -0.54
C ILE A 6 1.25 4.59 0.47
N VAL A 7 0.37 5.55 0.70
CA VAL A 7 -0.85 5.37 1.50
C VAL A 7 -2.02 5.30 0.52
N ALA A 8 -2.68 4.15 0.47
CA ALA A 8 -3.80 3.86 -0.42
C ALA A 8 -5.14 3.90 0.34
N TYR A 9 -6.20 4.32 -0.34
CA TYR A 9 -7.57 4.31 0.19
C TYR A 9 -8.55 4.14 -0.96
N HIS A 10 -9.22 2.99 -1.01
CA HIS A 10 -10.06 2.59 -2.16
C HIS A 10 -9.35 2.74 -3.51
N THR A 11 -8.03 2.52 -3.53
CA THR A 11 -7.23 2.63 -4.74
C THR A 11 -7.40 1.36 -5.59
N PRO A 12 -7.70 1.46 -6.89
CA PRO A 12 -7.83 0.30 -7.76
C PRO A 12 -6.50 -0.48 -7.87
N ILE A 13 -6.57 -1.81 -7.75
CA ILE A 13 -5.42 -2.71 -7.85
C ILE A 13 -4.63 -2.46 -9.14
N ASN A 14 -5.32 -2.27 -10.28
CA ASN A 14 -4.69 -2.10 -11.59
C ASN A 14 -3.85 -0.81 -11.71
N GLU A 15 -4.26 0.27 -11.05
CA GLU A 15 -3.45 1.50 -11.08
C GLU A 15 -2.20 1.34 -10.23
N LEU A 16 -2.35 0.69 -9.08
CA LEU A 16 -1.27 0.48 -8.16
C LEU A 16 -0.27 -0.57 -8.67
N SER A 17 -0.72 -1.64 -9.31
CA SER A 17 0.14 -2.68 -9.86
C SER A 17 1.15 -2.12 -10.87
N HIS A 18 0.72 -1.26 -11.79
CA HIS A 18 1.61 -0.64 -12.78
C HIS A 18 2.69 0.24 -12.10
N LEU A 19 2.31 1.04 -11.10
CA LEU A 19 3.28 1.82 -10.32
C LEU A 19 4.29 0.91 -9.59
N LEU A 20 3.79 -0.16 -8.96
CA LEU A 20 4.63 -1.12 -8.26
C LEU A 20 5.62 -1.81 -9.19
N GLU A 21 5.22 -2.17 -10.42
CA GLU A 21 6.14 -2.70 -11.44
C GLU A 21 7.28 -1.71 -11.74
N CYS A 22 6.99 -0.41 -11.87
CA CYS A 22 8.05 0.59 -12.02
C CYS A 22 8.97 0.63 -10.79
N ILE A 23 8.40 0.55 -9.57
CA ILE A 23 9.18 0.59 -8.32
C ILE A 23 10.11 -0.63 -8.23
N VAL A 24 9.65 -1.82 -8.60
CA VAL A 24 10.46 -3.05 -8.58
C VAL A 24 11.77 -2.87 -9.36
N HIS A 25 11.69 -2.21 -10.52
CA HIS A 25 12.83 -1.97 -11.41
C HIS A 25 13.63 -0.69 -11.10
N SER A 26 13.21 0.08 -10.09
CA SER A 26 13.86 1.32 -9.68
C SER A 26 14.95 1.10 -8.63
N ASN A 27 15.69 2.17 -8.30
CA ASN A 27 16.66 2.23 -7.21
C ASN A 27 16.02 2.39 -5.81
N ILE A 28 14.71 2.18 -5.68
CA ILE A 28 14.06 2.11 -4.37
C ILE A 28 14.41 0.77 -3.72
N ASP A 29 14.88 0.84 -2.48
CA ASP A 29 15.30 -0.32 -1.69
C ASP A 29 14.10 -0.95 -0.98
N VAL A 30 13.24 -0.10 -0.38
CA VAL A 30 12.04 -0.53 0.35
C VAL A 30 10.89 0.42 0.03
N LEU A 31 9.74 -0.15 -0.28
CA LEU A 31 8.46 0.54 -0.39
C LEU A 31 7.51 0.01 0.68
N TYR A 32 6.96 0.92 1.49
CA TYR A 32 5.84 0.60 2.37
C TYR A 32 4.52 0.91 1.66
N LEU A 33 3.69 -0.11 1.42
CA LEU A 33 2.33 0.05 0.92
C LEU A 33 1.37 -0.03 2.11
N VAL A 34 0.87 1.13 2.55
CA VAL A 34 -0.09 1.26 3.64
C VAL A 34 -1.48 1.31 3.04
N ASP A 35 -2.31 0.33 3.35
CA ASP A 35 -3.69 0.25 2.87
C ASP A 35 -4.64 0.65 3.98
N ASN A 36 -5.26 1.82 3.80
CA ASN A 36 -6.24 2.39 4.70
C ASN A 36 -7.69 2.06 4.30
N SER A 37 -7.87 1.19 3.30
CA SER A 37 -9.18 0.79 2.83
C SER A 37 -9.86 -0.14 3.86
N SER A 38 -11.19 -0.19 3.82
CA SER A 38 -11.99 -1.14 4.62
C SER A 38 -11.91 -2.59 4.14
N ASN A 39 -11.05 -2.89 3.16
CA ASN A 39 -10.79 -4.23 2.65
C ASN A 39 -9.29 -4.43 2.46
N ASP A 40 -8.84 -5.67 2.63
CA ASP A 40 -7.44 -6.08 2.56
C ASP A 40 -7.04 -6.53 1.13
N SER A 41 -7.71 -6.00 0.11
CA SER A 41 -7.56 -6.47 -1.26
C SER A 41 -6.17 -6.15 -1.85
N LEU A 42 -5.48 -5.10 -1.38
CA LEU A 42 -4.15 -4.77 -1.89
C LEU A 42 -3.04 -5.72 -1.38
N ARG A 43 -3.33 -6.63 -0.45
CA ARG A 43 -2.36 -7.59 0.08
C ARG A 43 -1.73 -8.45 -1.00
N GLU A 44 -2.47 -8.77 -2.07
CA GLU A 44 -1.94 -9.56 -3.19
C GLU A 44 -0.71 -8.91 -3.84
N LEU A 45 -0.64 -7.57 -3.84
CA LEU A 45 0.44 -6.80 -4.45
C LEU A 45 1.77 -6.91 -3.68
N SER A 46 1.76 -7.31 -2.40
CA SER A 46 2.99 -7.52 -1.63
C SER A 46 3.81 -8.70 -2.16
N SER A 47 3.18 -9.60 -2.90
CA SER A 47 3.85 -10.76 -3.51
C SER A 47 4.69 -10.40 -4.74
N MET A 48 4.51 -9.20 -5.32
CA MET A 48 5.20 -8.76 -6.54
C MET A 48 6.71 -8.62 -6.35
N SER A 49 7.17 -8.25 -5.14
CA SER A 49 8.59 -8.10 -4.85
C SER A 49 8.87 -8.06 -3.36
N ARG A 50 10.04 -8.57 -2.96
CA ARG A 50 10.56 -8.47 -1.58
C ARG A 50 10.82 -7.03 -1.15
N LYS A 51 10.87 -6.07 -2.08
CA LYS A 51 11.00 -4.63 -1.80
C LYS A 51 9.71 -4.04 -1.19
N ILE A 52 8.57 -4.70 -1.38
CA ILE A 52 7.26 -4.18 -1.00
C ILE A 52 6.88 -4.75 0.37
N VAL A 53 6.71 -3.86 1.33
CA VAL A 53 6.22 -4.17 2.67
C VAL A 53 4.80 -3.67 2.79
N TYR A 54 3.83 -4.59 2.86
CA TYR A 54 2.42 -4.26 2.98
C TYR A 54 2.00 -4.10 4.43
N ILE A 55 1.22 -3.05 4.71
CA ILE A 55 0.67 -2.73 6.02
C ILE A 55 -0.83 -2.46 5.84
N TYR A 56 -1.66 -3.34 6.37
CA TYR A 56 -3.11 -3.10 6.45
C TYR A 56 -3.44 -2.29 7.70
N SER A 57 -4.23 -1.23 7.55
CA SER A 57 -4.70 -0.39 8.64
C SER A 57 -6.13 0.03 8.37
N ASP A 58 -7.10 -0.56 9.08
CA ASP A 58 -8.49 -0.14 8.93
C ASP A 58 -8.64 1.31 9.43
N ASN A 59 -8.92 2.24 8.52
CA ASN A 59 -9.05 3.66 8.86
C ASN A 59 -10.44 3.89 9.50
N LEU A 60 -10.54 3.54 10.78
CA LEU A 60 -11.77 3.59 11.57
C LEU A 60 -12.36 5.00 11.76
N GLY A 61 -11.65 6.04 11.30
CA GLY A 61 -12.08 7.43 11.43
C GLY A 61 -12.09 7.91 12.88
N LEU A 62 -12.07 9.23 13.06
CA LEU A 62 -12.17 9.87 14.39
C LEU A 62 -13.61 9.87 14.93
N ASP A 63 -14.56 9.28 14.20
CA ASP A 63 -16.00 9.32 14.49
C ASP A 63 -16.48 8.17 15.40
N MET A 64 -15.60 7.26 15.80
CA MET A 64 -15.96 6.12 16.67
C MET A 64 -16.16 6.51 18.16
N GLY A 65 -16.20 7.80 18.49
CA GLY A 65 -16.19 8.31 19.88
C GLY A 65 -17.35 9.21 20.30
N ILE A 66 -18.32 9.53 19.44
CA ILE A 66 -19.49 10.35 19.80
C ILE A 66 -20.78 9.80 19.19
N THR A 67 -21.35 8.74 19.77
CA THR A 67 -22.78 8.40 19.60
C THR A 67 -23.32 7.83 20.89
#